data_AF-A0A4Y2T441-F1
#
_entry.id   AF-A0A4Y2T441-F1
#
_cell.length_a   1.000
_cell.length_b   1.000
_cell.length_c   1.000
_cell.angle_alpha   90.00
_cell.angle_beta   90.00
_cell.angle_gamma   90.00
#
_symmetry.space_group_name_H-M   'P 1'
#
loop_
_entity.id
_entity.type
_entity.pdbx_description
1 polymer ?
#
loop_
_entity_poly.entity_id
_entity_poly.type
_entity_poly.pdbx_seq_one_letter_code
_entity_poly.pdbx_strand_id
1 'polypeptide(L)'
;MPKRSCKFTEDLQNEFAFLKKVCTGTGDQDDRVKCSHCNFEFSVAHGVRSDIKDHFQSSKHKKSLACAASSSKLTSFFKTASSNHKNLDLAAKECEAIVLNVIAPLAQEELKEDLAKSNFVSVSVQVKLLDFKSVAGETSEILTNHLCSVLFRNDLNNKVVGFCGDNCNTNFGGVKRAGQKNVFHRLKNSLGREINGIGCGAHIVHNCVQTTVDSLSIDIEAYW
;
A
#
# COMPACT_ATOMS: atom_id res chain seq x y z
N MET A 1 49.41 39.48 17.49
CA MET A 1 50.13 38.30 16.96
C MET A 1 49.11 37.33 16.40
N PRO A 2 49.17 36.89 15.14
CA PRO A 2 48.24 35.89 14.61
C PRO A 2 48.45 34.56 15.34
N LYS A 3 47.40 33.98 15.94
CA LYS A 3 47.47 32.65 16.54
C LYS A 3 47.68 31.62 15.43
N ARG A 4 48.70 30.77 15.53
CA ARG A 4 48.90 29.65 14.59
C ARG A 4 47.66 28.75 14.64
N SER A 5 47.03 28.49 13.50
CA SER A 5 46.00 27.48 13.37
C SER A 5 46.64 26.10 13.23
N CYS A 6 46.14 25.13 14.01
CA CYS A 6 46.59 23.75 13.95
C CYS A 6 45.78 22.93 12.95
N LYS A 7 46.39 21.86 12.41
CA LYS A 7 45.80 20.96 11.42
C LYS A 7 45.60 19.56 12.01
N PHE A 8 44.61 18.83 11.52
CA PHE A 8 44.40 17.43 11.83
C PHE A 8 45.35 16.56 10.97
N THR A 9 46.36 15.95 11.61
CA THR A 9 47.37 15.11 10.96
C THR A 9 46.97 13.64 10.94
N GLU A 10 47.61 12.83 10.09
CA GLU A 10 47.37 11.38 10.02
C GLU A 10 47.66 10.66 11.34
N ASP A 11 48.67 11.11 12.10
CA ASP A 11 48.99 10.57 13.43
C ASP A 11 47.83 10.71 14.41
N LEU A 12 47.12 11.85 14.37
CA LEU A 12 45.94 12.08 15.20
C LEU A 12 44.73 11.32 14.70
N GLN A 13 44.64 11.05 13.40
CA GLN A 13 43.59 10.18 12.86
C GLN A 13 43.82 8.72 13.26
N ASN A 14 45.07 8.28 13.39
CA ASN A 14 45.40 6.98 13.95
C ASN A 14 45.11 6.91 15.46
N GLU A 15 45.41 7.97 16.21
CA GLU A 15 45.10 8.06 17.66
C GLU A 15 43.58 8.13 17.92
N PHE A 16 42.84 8.85 17.08
CA PHE A 16 41.39 9.07 17.20
C PHE A 16 40.63 8.57 15.96
N ALA A 17 40.67 7.26 15.72
CA ALA A 17 40.10 6.60 14.53
C ALA A 17 38.60 6.88 14.28
N PHE A 18 37.84 7.30 15.30
CA PHE A 18 36.43 7.66 15.18
C PHE A 18 36.21 9.08 14.62
N LEU A 19 37.26 9.89 14.49
CA LEU A 19 37.22 11.22 13.87
C LEU A 19 37.62 11.13 12.40
N LYS A 20 36.84 11.78 11.53
CA LYS A 20 37.12 11.85 10.08
C LYS A 20 37.22 13.30 9.64
N LYS A 21 38.18 13.61 8.76
CA LYS A 21 38.26 14.93 8.11
C LYS A 21 36.99 15.20 7.29
N VAL A 22 36.54 16.45 7.31
CA VAL A 22 35.38 16.88 6.52
C VAL A 22 35.88 17.50 5.21
N CYS A 23 35.67 16.82 4.08
CA CYS A 23 35.94 17.39 2.76
C CYS A 23 34.75 18.22 2.30
N THR A 24 34.80 19.55 2.46
CA THR A 24 33.90 20.46 1.75
C THR A 24 34.50 20.76 0.39
N GLY A 25 33.74 20.65 -0.71
CA GLY A 25 34.20 20.74 -2.11
C GLY A 25 34.88 22.05 -2.56
N THR A 26 35.29 22.91 -1.64
CA THR A 26 36.05 24.14 -1.84
C THR A 26 37.20 24.18 -0.82
N GLY A 27 38.32 23.55 -1.16
CA GLY A 27 39.57 23.57 -0.37
C GLY A 27 39.56 22.69 0.89
N ASP A 28 40.65 21.96 1.11
CA ASP A 28 40.86 21.15 2.32
C ASP A 28 40.94 22.05 3.56
N GLN A 29 39.84 22.13 4.31
CA GLN A 29 39.85 22.65 5.68
C GLN A 29 40.40 21.56 6.60
N ASP A 30 41.73 21.47 6.65
CA ASP A 30 42.49 20.51 7.46
C ASP A 30 42.19 20.59 8.96
N ASP A 31 41.48 21.62 9.42
CA ASP A 31 41.13 21.86 10.81
C ASP A 31 39.71 21.40 11.19
N ARG A 32 38.85 20.95 10.25
CA ARG A 32 37.48 20.48 10.57
C ARG A 32 37.36 18.96 10.57
N VAL A 33 36.82 18.42 11.67
CA VAL A 33 36.65 16.99 11.88
C VAL A 33 35.22 16.64 12.27
N LYS A 34 34.79 15.43 11.90
CA LYS A 34 33.48 14.84 12.23
C LYS A 34 33.65 13.61 13.10
N CYS A 35 32.90 13.57 14.21
CA CYS A 35 32.86 12.41 15.09
C CYS A 35 31.86 11.36 14.61
N SER A 36 32.31 10.12 14.43
CA SER A 36 31.46 9.01 13.97
C SER A 36 30.44 8.53 15.00
N HIS A 37 30.66 8.80 16.29
CA HIS A 37 29.75 8.38 17.36
C HIS A 37 28.54 9.30 17.53
N CYS A 38 28.69 10.60 17.23
CA CYS A 38 27.61 11.58 17.39
C CYS A 38 27.33 12.41 16.13
N ASN A 39 28.02 12.11 15.02
CA ASN A 39 27.92 12.81 13.72
C ASN A 39 28.10 14.33 13.80
N PHE A 40 28.73 14.84 14.86
CA PHE A 40 28.95 16.26 15.08
C PHE A 40 30.27 16.71 14.46
N GLU A 41 30.24 17.86 13.78
CA GLU A 41 31.41 18.48 13.14
C GLU A 41 31.93 19.64 13.99
N PHE A 42 33.24 19.69 14.20
CA PHE A 42 33.90 20.74 14.99
C PHE A 42 35.29 21.06 14.43
N SER A 43 35.84 22.23 14.80
CA SER A 43 37.19 22.65 14.42
C SER A 43 38.21 22.30 15.51
N VAL A 44 39.41 21.89 15.09
CA VAL A 44 40.57 21.59 15.93
C VAL A 44 41.68 22.65 15.81
N ALA A 45 41.36 23.82 15.25
CA ALA A 45 42.34 24.85 14.91
C ALA A 45 43.08 25.44 16.12
N HIS A 46 42.57 25.29 17.35
CA HIS A 46 43.03 26.07 18.51
C HIS A 46 43.93 25.31 19.48
N GLY A 47 43.65 24.03 19.73
CA GLY A 47 44.41 23.21 20.67
C GLY A 47 44.42 21.72 20.33
N VAL A 48 43.79 21.35 19.21
CA VAL A 48 43.64 19.99 18.67
C VAL A 48 43.20 18.96 19.70
N ARG A 49 44.14 18.44 20.51
CA ARG A 49 43.85 17.53 21.61
C ARG A 49 42.92 18.14 22.65
N SER A 50 43.07 19.42 22.97
CA SER A 50 42.14 20.10 23.88
C SER A 50 40.74 20.19 23.29
N ASP A 51 40.62 20.56 22.01
CA ASP A 51 39.32 20.67 21.31
C ASP A 51 38.62 19.30 21.20
N ILE A 52 39.39 18.22 20.94
CA ILE A 52 38.89 16.84 20.93
C ILE A 52 38.44 16.40 22.33
N LYS A 53 39.20 16.75 23.38
CA LYS A 53 38.85 16.43 24.76
C LYS A 53 37.58 17.17 25.20
N ASP A 54 37.45 18.44 24.85
CA ASP A 54 36.28 19.25 25.14
C ASP A 54 35.03 18.72 24.41
N HIS A 55 35.20 18.28 23.15
CA HIS A 55 34.14 17.57 22.41
C HIS A 55 33.69 16.30 23.15
N PHE A 56 34.63 15.46 23.58
CA PHE A 56 34.34 14.21 24.27
C PHE A 56 33.62 14.43 25.61
N GLN A 57 33.95 15.52 26.30
CA GLN A 57 33.32 15.91 27.56
C GLN A 57 31.99 16.64 27.39
N SER A 58 31.67 17.09 26.17
CA SER A 58 30.47 17.86 25.87
C SER A 58 29.17 17.11 26.19
N SER A 59 28.15 17.87 26.60
CA SER A 59 26.82 17.32 26.89
C SER A 59 26.16 16.70 25.65
N LYS A 60 26.45 17.23 24.45
CA LYS A 60 25.92 16.71 23.18
C LYS A 60 26.48 15.31 22.88
N HIS A 61 27.79 15.11 23.06
CA HIS A 61 28.42 13.81 22.84
C HIS A 61 27.90 12.75 23.82
N LYS A 62 27.82 13.09 25.12
CA LYS A 62 27.29 12.19 26.17
C LYS A 62 25.83 11.81 25.94
N LYS A 63 24.98 12.77 25.55
CA LYS A 63 23.57 12.51 25.22
C LYS A 63 23.43 11.59 23.99
N SER A 64 24.25 11.80 22.97
CA SER A 64 24.26 10.95 21.77
C SER A 64 24.65 9.51 22.09
N LEU A 65 25.68 9.31 22.92
CA LEU A 65 26.09 7.98 23.38
C LEU A 65 24.99 7.29 24.21
N ALA A 66 24.35 8.03 25.13
CA ALA A 66 23.25 7.51 25.93
C ALA A 66 22.05 7.08 25.06
N CYS A 67 21.67 7.89 24.07
CA CYS A 67 20.60 7.55 23.11
C CYS A 67 20.96 6.37 22.21
N ALA A 68 22.23 6.23 21.79
CA ALA A 68 22.67 5.11 20.99
C ALA A 68 22.66 3.80 21.80
N ALA A 69 23.03 3.85 23.08
CA ALA A 69 23.02 2.69 23.98
C ALA A 69 21.61 2.24 24.36
N SER A 70 20.63 3.16 24.41
CA SER A 70 19.22 2.83 24.72
C SER A 70 18.38 2.48 23.49
N SER A 71 18.93 2.62 22.28
CA SER A 71 18.21 2.32 21.04
C SER A 71 18.28 0.84 20.68
N SER A 72 17.14 0.16 20.71
CA SER A 72 17.00 -1.21 20.21
C SER A 72 16.95 -1.24 18.68
N LYS A 73 17.65 -2.20 18.05
CA LYS A 73 17.53 -2.43 16.60
C LYS A 73 16.06 -2.72 16.25
N LEU A 74 15.55 -2.12 15.17
CA LEU A 74 14.17 -2.32 14.70
C LEU A 74 13.80 -3.79 14.53
N THR A 75 14.78 -4.65 14.23
CA THR A 75 14.63 -6.11 14.12
C THR A 75 14.10 -6.78 15.39
N SER A 76 14.23 -6.16 16.57
CA SER A 76 13.66 -6.69 17.82
C SER A 76 12.15 -6.50 17.94
N PHE A 77 11.56 -5.59 17.16
CA PHE A 77 10.12 -5.40 17.07
C PHE A 77 9.44 -6.39 16.12
N PHE A 78 10.22 -7.06 15.27
CA PHE A 78 9.72 -8.08 14.34
C PHE A 78 10.00 -9.46 14.92
N LYS A 79 8.95 -10.27 15.13
CA LYS A 79 9.10 -11.66 15.59
C LYS A 79 9.76 -12.52 14.51
N THR A 80 10.63 -13.44 14.93
CA THR A 80 11.18 -14.50 14.07
C THR A 80 10.10 -15.50 13.64
N ALA A 81 10.28 -16.12 12.48
CA ALA A 81 9.31 -16.93 11.72
C ALA A 81 8.80 -18.24 12.39
N SER A 82 8.89 -18.38 13.71
CA SER A 82 8.32 -19.52 14.43
C SER A 82 6.89 -19.19 14.89
N SER A 83 5.90 -19.69 14.15
CA SER A 83 4.48 -19.53 14.42
C SER A 83 4.00 -20.55 15.47
N ASN A 84 3.68 -20.09 16.68
CA ASN A 84 2.87 -20.87 17.63
C ASN A 84 1.38 -20.65 17.36
N HIS A 85 0.54 -21.70 17.46
CA HIS A 85 -0.91 -21.71 17.19
C HIS A 85 -1.70 -20.51 17.75
N LYS A 86 -1.33 -19.99 18.92
CA LYS A 86 -1.96 -18.82 19.54
C LYS A 86 -1.78 -17.51 18.75
N ASN A 87 -0.70 -17.38 17.98
CA ASN A 87 -0.46 -16.19 17.15
C ASN A 87 -1.27 -16.23 15.85
N LEU A 88 -1.61 -17.42 15.35
CA LEU A 88 -2.46 -17.59 14.15
C LEU A 88 -3.90 -17.18 14.44
N ASP A 89 -4.42 -17.67 15.56
CA ASP A 89 -5.76 -17.34 16.03
C ASP A 89 -5.90 -15.85 16.36
N LEU A 90 -4.82 -15.24 16.85
CA LEU A 90 -4.75 -13.80 17.07
C LEU A 90 -4.76 -13.01 15.75
N ALA A 91 -3.96 -13.41 14.76
CA ALA A 91 -3.92 -12.73 13.46
C ALA A 91 -5.25 -12.83 12.69
N ALA A 92 -5.92 -13.98 12.74
CA ALA A 92 -7.25 -14.14 12.15
C ALA A 92 -8.29 -13.23 12.83
N LYS A 93 -8.28 -13.16 14.17
CA LYS A 93 -9.14 -12.25 14.94
C LYS A 93 -8.84 -10.79 14.68
N GLU A 94 -7.56 -10.43 14.50
CA GLU A 94 -7.16 -9.06 14.14
C GLU A 94 -7.65 -8.69 12.73
N CYS A 95 -7.55 -9.60 11.77
CA CYS A 95 -8.05 -9.37 10.40
C CYS A 95 -9.59 -9.22 10.38
N GLU A 96 -10.30 -10.12 11.07
CA GLU A 96 -11.75 -10.03 11.23
C GLU A 96 -12.15 -8.71 11.91
N ALA A 97 -11.44 -8.31 12.96
CA ALA A 97 -11.69 -7.06 13.65
C ALA A 97 -11.43 -5.83 12.75
N ILE A 98 -10.43 -5.84 11.88
CA ILE A 98 -10.20 -4.74 10.93
C ILE A 98 -11.33 -4.68 9.89
N VAL A 99 -11.76 -5.82 9.35
CA VAL A 99 -12.85 -5.86 8.37
C VAL A 99 -14.17 -5.37 9.00
N LEU A 100 -14.52 -5.88 10.18
CA LEU A 100 -15.79 -5.57 10.84
C LEU A 100 -15.82 -4.18 11.50
N ASN A 101 -14.71 -3.73 12.08
CA ASN A 101 -14.69 -2.49 12.87
C ASN A 101 -14.12 -1.29 12.11
N VAL A 102 -13.42 -1.50 10.99
CA VAL A 102 -12.82 -0.40 10.21
C VAL A 102 -13.41 -0.35 8.81
N ILE A 103 -13.29 -1.42 8.02
CA ILE A 103 -13.67 -1.39 6.61
C ILE A 103 -15.21 -1.32 6.45
N ALA A 104 -15.96 -2.17 7.16
CA ALA A 104 -17.41 -2.19 7.04
C ALA A 104 -18.08 -0.88 7.50
N PRO A 105 -17.69 -0.24 8.63
CA PRO A 105 -18.26 1.05 9.03
C PRO A 105 -17.90 2.17 8.06
N LEU A 106 -16.65 2.22 7.56
CA LEU A 106 -16.26 3.23 6.56
C LEU A 106 -17.08 3.10 5.28
N ALA A 107 -17.26 1.88 4.77
CA ALA A 107 -18.09 1.63 3.60
C ALA A 107 -19.57 1.99 3.83
N GLN A 108 -20.08 1.77 5.05
CA GLN A 108 -21.44 2.16 5.43
C GLN A 108 -21.63 3.67 5.49
N GLU A 109 -20.68 4.41 6.08
CA GLU A 109 -20.75 5.87 6.17
C GLU A 109 -20.63 6.51 4.78
N GLU A 110 -19.73 6.03 3.94
CA GLU A 110 -19.61 6.49 2.54
C GLU A 110 -20.91 6.25 1.75
N LEU A 111 -21.49 5.04 1.89
CA LEU A 111 -22.79 4.73 1.27
C LEU A 111 -23.92 5.62 1.81
N LYS A 112 -23.93 5.93 3.11
CA LYS A 112 -24.93 6.84 3.71
C LYS A 112 -24.78 8.26 3.19
N GLU A 113 -23.56 8.77 3.05
CA GLU A 113 -23.32 10.09 2.49
C GLU A 113 -23.80 10.18 1.03
N ASP A 114 -23.55 9.14 0.24
CA ASP A 114 -23.98 9.07 -1.16
C ASP A 114 -25.50 8.91 -1.29
N LEU A 115 -26.13 8.16 -0.39
CA LEU A 115 -27.59 8.06 -0.28
C LEU A 115 -28.21 9.39 0.15
N ALA A 116 -27.58 10.14 1.07
CA ALA A 116 -28.09 11.44 1.53
C ALA A 116 -28.05 12.51 0.43
N LYS A 117 -27.12 12.39 -0.53
CA LYS A 117 -27.03 13.26 -1.72
C LYS A 117 -28.02 12.84 -2.82
N SER A 118 -28.65 11.67 -2.70
CA SER A 118 -29.57 11.15 -3.71
C SER A 118 -31.01 11.62 -3.44
N ASN A 119 -31.66 12.22 -4.44
CA ASN A 119 -33.10 12.48 -4.40
C ASN A 119 -33.86 11.14 -4.37
N PHE A 120 -34.27 10.72 -3.18
CA PHE A 120 -34.91 9.42 -2.96
C PHE A 120 -36.34 9.42 -3.53
N VAL A 121 -36.52 8.86 -4.74
CA VAL A 121 -37.79 8.23 -5.08
C VAL A 121 -37.76 6.87 -4.38
N SER A 122 -38.70 6.60 -3.47
CA SER A 122 -38.88 5.28 -2.90
C SER A 122 -39.36 4.31 -3.98
N VAL A 123 -38.46 3.88 -4.85
CA VAL A 123 -38.73 2.84 -5.83
C VAL A 123 -38.49 1.52 -5.10
N SER A 124 -39.56 0.79 -4.82
CA SER A 124 -39.44 -0.60 -4.39
C SER A 124 -38.68 -1.38 -5.48
N VAL A 125 -37.42 -1.74 -5.22
CA VAL A 125 -36.62 -2.49 -6.18
C VAL A 125 -37.14 -3.92 -6.22
N GLN A 126 -37.53 -4.39 -7.41
CA GLN A 126 -37.93 -5.78 -7.64
C GLN A 126 -36.80 -6.51 -8.37
N VAL A 127 -36.43 -7.68 -7.87
CA VAL A 127 -35.47 -8.58 -8.53
C VAL A 127 -36.24 -9.70 -9.20
N LYS A 128 -36.02 -9.89 -10.50
CA LYS A 128 -36.67 -10.94 -11.30
C LYS A 128 -35.63 -11.68 -12.14
N LEU A 129 -35.71 -13.01 -12.14
CA LEU A 129 -34.92 -13.85 -13.02
C LEU A 129 -35.59 -13.88 -14.40
N LEU A 130 -34.87 -13.45 -15.44
CA LEU A 130 -35.40 -13.40 -16.82
C LEU A 130 -35.12 -14.68 -17.62
N ASP A 131 -33.95 -15.28 -17.40
CA ASP A 131 -33.53 -16.51 -18.08
C ASP A 131 -32.49 -17.24 -17.23
N PHE A 132 -32.41 -18.56 -17.36
CA PHE A 132 -31.37 -19.40 -16.77
C PHE A 132 -31.02 -20.49 -17.76
N LYS A 133 -29.88 -20.34 -18.42
CA LYS A 133 -29.50 -21.18 -19.56
C LYS A 133 -28.03 -21.55 -19.51
N SER A 134 -27.74 -22.79 -19.88
CA SER A 134 -26.38 -23.23 -20.21
C SER A 134 -26.11 -22.94 -21.69
N VAL A 135 -25.03 -22.22 -21.96
CA VAL A 135 -24.64 -21.83 -23.32
C VAL A 135 -23.33 -22.54 -23.68
N ALA A 136 -23.25 -23.08 -24.91
CA ALA A 136 -22.07 -23.75 -25.40
C ALA A 136 -20.98 -22.72 -25.77
N GLY A 137 -20.23 -22.28 -24.76
CA GLY A 137 -19.11 -21.36 -24.89
C GLY A 137 -19.34 -20.01 -24.21
N GLU A 138 -18.24 -19.39 -23.78
CA GLU A 138 -18.23 -18.18 -22.96
C GLU A 138 -17.55 -16.99 -23.67
N THR A 139 -17.63 -16.94 -25.01
CA THR A 139 -17.10 -15.79 -25.73
C THR A 139 -18.02 -14.59 -25.56
N SER A 140 -17.46 -13.37 -25.61
CA SER A 140 -18.25 -12.15 -25.44
C SER A 140 -19.36 -12.01 -26.48
N GLU A 141 -19.16 -12.54 -27.69
CA GLU A 141 -20.17 -12.54 -28.74
C GLU A 141 -21.34 -13.48 -28.43
N ILE A 142 -21.04 -14.71 -28.02
CA ILE A 142 -22.07 -15.70 -27.65
C ILE A 142 -22.93 -15.15 -26.50
N LEU A 143 -22.28 -14.61 -25.47
CA LEU A 143 -22.96 -14.05 -24.30
C LEU A 143 -23.78 -12.81 -24.64
N THR A 144 -23.24 -11.87 -25.43
CA THR A 144 -24.01 -10.70 -25.87
C THR A 144 -25.22 -11.10 -26.71
N ASN A 145 -25.06 -12.03 -27.66
CA ASN A 145 -26.17 -12.50 -28.49
C ASN A 145 -27.27 -13.14 -27.63
N HIS A 146 -26.90 -13.91 -26.61
CA HIS A 146 -27.85 -14.48 -25.67
C HIS A 146 -28.58 -13.41 -24.86
N LEU A 147 -27.85 -12.45 -24.28
CA LEU A 147 -28.43 -11.33 -23.53
C LEU A 147 -29.38 -10.50 -24.40
N CYS A 148 -28.97 -10.13 -25.61
CA CYS A 148 -29.83 -9.44 -26.57
C CYS A 148 -31.10 -10.24 -26.83
N SER A 149 -31.00 -11.55 -27.09
CA SER A 149 -32.18 -12.40 -27.29
C SER A 149 -33.14 -12.39 -26.09
N VAL A 150 -32.64 -12.43 -24.86
CA VAL A 150 -33.47 -12.31 -23.64
C VAL A 150 -34.14 -10.94 -23.57
N LEU A 151 -33.39 -9.86 -23.82
CA LEU A 151 -33.90 -8.50 -23.74
C LEU A 151 -34.97 -8.22 -24.79
N PHE A 152 -34.78 -8.65 -26.04
CA PHE A 152 -35.77 -8.49 -27.12
C PHE A 152 -37.02 -9.32 -26.87
N ARG A 153 -36.90 -10.56 -26.37
CA ARG A 153 -38.07 -11.41 -26.05
C ARG A 153 -38.95 -10.85 -24.93
N ASN A 154 -38.43 -9.96 -24.10
CA ASN A 154 -39.14 -9.35 -22.97
C ASN A 154 -39.44 -7.86 -23.18
N ASP A 155 -39.21 -7.31 -24.38
CA ASP A 155 -39.39 -5.88 -24.70
C ASP A 155 -38.62 -4.93 -23.75
N LEU A 156 -37.40 -5.32 -23.36
CA LEU A 156 -36.55 -4.61 -22.41
C LEU A 156 -35.39 -3.84 -23.05
N ASN A 157 -35.14 -3.99 -24.34
CA ASN A 157 -34.02 -3.37 -25.06
C ASN A 157 -33.95 -1.83 -24.84
N ASN A 158 -35.09 -1.16 -24.77
CA ASN A 158 -35.16 0.29 -24.54
C ASN A 158 -35.20 0.70 -23.05
N LYS A 159 -35.09 -0.26 -22.13
CA LYS A 159 -35.20 -0.03 -20.67
C LYS A 159 -33.92 -0.38 -19.90
N VAL A 160 -32.92 -0.95 -20.56
CA VAL A 160 -31.63 -1.25 -19.92
C VAL A 160 -30.88 0.05 -19.60
N VAL A 161 -30.48 0.19 -18.35
CA VAL A 161 -29.71 1.34 -17.83
C VAL A 161 -28.28 0.98 -17.45
N GLY A 162 -28.02 -0.30 -17.16
CA GLY A 162 -26.70 -0.75 -16.75
C GLY A 162 -26.53 -2.25 -16.86
N PHE A 163 -25.27 -2.68 -16.82
CA PHE A 163 -24.83 -4.06 -16.86
C PHE A 163 -23.90 -4.30 -15.66
N CYS A 164 -24.24 -5.30 -14.85
CA CYS A 164 -23.41 -5.75 -13.73
C CYS A 164 -22.88 -7.15 -14.04
N GLY A 165 -21.57 -7.34 -13.85
CA GLY A 165 -20.89 -8.61 -14.07
C GLY A 165 -19.67 -8.74 -13.18
N ASP A 166 -19.14 -9.96 -13.03
CA ASP A 166 -17.86 -10.17 -12.38
C ASP A 166 -16.69 -9.56 -13.18
N ASN A 167 -15.48 -9.62 -12.63
CA ASN A 167 -14.28 -9.09 -13.28
C ASN A 167 -13.71 -10.06 -14.33
N CYS A 168 -14.49 -11.02 -14.83
CA CYS A 168 -14.02 -11.88 -15.90
C CYS A 168 -13.68 -11.00 -17.12
N ASN A 169 -12.51 -11.24 -17.73
CA ASN A 169 -12.03 -10.51 -18.91
C ASN A 169 -13.02 -10.54 -20.09
N THR A 170 -13.97 -11.48 -20.09
CA THR A 170 -15.06 -11.54 -21.07
C THR A 170 -16.10 -10.43 -20.87
N ASN A 171 -16.40 -10.05 -19.61
CA ASN A 171 -17.45 -9.09 -19.27
C ASN A 171 -17.05 -7.64 -19.55
N PHE A 172 -15.92 -7.18 -19.00
CA PHE A 172 -15.44 -5.79 -19.12
C PHE A 172 -14.16 -5.63 -19.94
N GLY A 173 -13.50 -6.73 -20.29
CA GLY A 173 -12.22 -6.71 -20.99
C GLY A 173 -11.04 -6.63 -20.03
N GLY A 174 -9.96 -7.34 -20.36
CA GLY A 174 -8.69 -7.19 -19.64
C GLY A 174 -7.89 -6.00 -20.14
N VAL A 175 -6.85 -5.60 -19.39
CA VAL A 175 -5.90 -4.53 -19.74
C VAL A 175 -5.40 -4.64 -21.19
N LYS A 176 -5.12 -5.88 -21.65
CA LYS A 176 -4.63 -6.18 -23.01
C LYS A 176 -5.68 -6.00 -24.13
N ARG A 177 -6.97 -5.88 -23.80
CA ARG A 177 -8.07 -5.80 -24.78
C ARG A 177 -8.53 -4.37 -25.07
N ALA A 178 -7.89 -3.36 -24.46
CA ALA A 178 -8.16 -1.94 -24.70
C ALA A 178 -9.66 -1.55 -24.61
N GLY A 179 -10.43 -2.24 -23.77
CA GLY A 179 -11.88 -2.02 -23.62
C GLY A 179 -12.74 -2.48 -24.81
N GLN A 180 -12.16 -3.20 -25.78
CA GLN A 180 -12.83 -3.69 -26.98
C GLN A 180 -13.09 -5.22 -26.88
N LYS A 181 -14.09 -5.73 -27.62
CA LYS A 181 -14.45 -7.17 -27.69
C LYS A 181 -14.86 -7.82 -26.35
N ASN A 182 -15.50 -7.08 -25.45
CA ASN A 182 -16.11 -7.60 -24.23
C ASN A 182 -17.65 -7.51 -24.27
N VAL A 183 -18.34 -8.17 -23.35
CA VAL A 183 -19.81 -8.22 -23.32
C VAL A 183 -20.39 -6.83 -23.15
N PHE A 184 -19.86 -6.02 -22.23
CA PHE A 184 -20.35 -4.67 -21.96
C PHE A 184 -20.31 -3.78 -23.21
N HIS A 185 -19.17 -3.73 -23.89
CA HIS A 185 -18.96 -2.91 -25.08
C HIS A 185 -19.84 -3.38 -26.25
N ARG A 186 -19.92 -4.70 -26.47
CA ARG A 186 -20.80 -5.26 -27.50
C ARG A 186 -22.27 -4.98 -27.20
N LEU A 187 -22.71 -5.15 -25.95
CA LEU A 187 -24.08 -4.87 -25.51
C LEU A 187 -24.42 -3.39 -25.65
N LYS A 188 -23.52 -2.47 -25.26
CA LYS A 188 -23.67 -1.01 -25.46
C LYS A 188 -23.91 -0.69 -26.93
N ASN A 189 -23.12 -1.28 -27.84
CA ASN A 189 -23.28 -1.08 -29.28
C ASN A 189 -24.57 -1.70 -29.82
N SER A 190 -24.95 -2.91 -29.38
CA SER A 190 -26.18 -3.59 -29.80
C SER A 190 -27.45 -2.87 -29.36
N LEU A 191 -27.43 -2.19 -28.20
CA LEU A 191 -28.54 -1.38 -27.71
C LEU A 191 -28.57 0.03 -28.32
N GLY A 192 -27.48 0.47 -28.96
CA GLY A 192 -27.37 1.79 -29.58
C GLY A 192 -27.50 2.97 -28.60
N ARG A 193 -27.20 2.75 -27.32
CA ARG A 193 -27.40 3.73 -26.25
C ARG A 193 -26.32 3.63 -25.19
N GLU A 194 -26.22 4.67 -24.38
CA GLU A 194 -25.36 4.65 -23.21
C GLU A 194 -25.99 3.82 -22.07
N ILE A 195 -25.16 2.98 -21.45
CA ILE A 195 -25.46 2.14 -20.29
C ILE A 195 -24.25 2.15 -19.34
N ASN A 196 -24.50 1.99 -18.04
CA ASN A 196 -23.45 1.98 -17.03
C ASN A 196 -22.87 0.56 -16.85
N GLY A 197 -21.55 0.45 -16.78
CA GLY A 197 -20.87 -0.80 -16.44
C GLY A 197 -20.53 -0.83 -14.96
N ILE A 198 -21.01 -1.84 -14.24
CA ILE A 198 -20.83 -1.97 -12.79
C ILE A 198 -20.13 -3.29 -12.48
N GLY A 199 -19.04 -3.25 -11.72
CA GLY A 199 -18.35 -4.45 -11.28
C GLY A 199 -19.12 -5.18 -10.18
N CYS A 200 -18.98 -6.51 -10.11
CA CYS A 200 -19.56 -7.31 -9.05
C CYS A 200 -18.88 -7.03 -7.70
N GLY A 201 -19.61 -6.42 -6.77
CA GLY A 201 -19.12 -6.15 -5.42
C GLY A 201 -18.69 -7.40 -4.66
N ALA A 202 -19.42 -8.52 -4.81
CA ALA A 202 -19.05 -9.79 -4.18
C ALA A 202 -17.68 -10.30 -4.67
N HIS A 203 -17.38 -10.13 -5.95
CA HIS A 203 -16.09 -10.53 -6.51
C HIS A 203 -14.95 -9.64 -6.04
N ILE A 204 -15.20 -8.33 -5.85
CA ILE A 204 -14.22 -7.40 -5.27
C ILE A 204 -13.87 -7.82 -3.83
N VAL A 205 -14.88 -8.13 -3.02
CA VAL A 205 -14.68 -8.61 -1.64
C VAL A 205 -13.92 -9.94 -1.64
N HIS A 206 -14.30 -10.89 -2.49
CA HIS A 206 -13.61 -12.16 -2.61
C HIS A 206 -12.12 -11.99 -2.97
N ASN A 207 -11.81 -11.17 -3.97
CA ASN A 207 -10.42 -10.91 -4.37
C ASN A 207 -9.62 -10.21 -3.27
N CYS A 208 -10.25 -9.30 -2.52
CA CYS A 208 -9.62 -8.65 -1.37
C CYS A 208 -9.23 -9.68 -0.32
N VAL A 209 -10.17 -10.54 0.07
CA VAL A 209 -9.92 -11.62 1.05
C VAL A 209 -8.85 -12.58 0.54
N GLN A 210 -8.93 -13.03 -0.71
CA GLN A 210 -7.95 -13.94 -1.30
C GLN A 210 -6.55 -13.32 -1.31
N THR A 211 -6.43 -12.06 -1.75
CA THR A 211 -5.13 -11.35 -1.77
C THR A 211 -4.55 -11.22 -0.36
N THR A 212 -5.39 -10.94 0.63
CA THR A 212 -4.96 -10.89 2.04
C THR A 212 -4.45 -12.25 2.49
N VAL A 213 -5.18 -13.33 2.22
CA VAL A 213 -4.77 -14.70 2.55
C VAL A 213 -3.45 -15.07 1.86
N ASP A 214 -3.32 -14.82 0.56
CA ASP A 214 -2.11 -15.11 -0.22
C ASP A 214 -0.88 -14.30 0.25
N SER A 215 -1.12 -13.15 0.88
CA SER A 215 -0.05 -12.29 1.44
C SER A 215 0.41 -12.74 2.83
N LEU A 216 -0.28 -13.70 3.45
CA LEU A 216 0.16 -14.26 4.73
C LEU A 216 1.37 -15.16 4.48
N SER A 217 2.41 -14.98 5.30
CA SER A 217 3.61 -15.82 5.28
C SER A 217 3.39 -17.23 5.85
N ILE A 218 2.13 -17.61 6.02
CA ILE A 218 1.70 -18.82 6.70
C ILE A 218 0.53 -19.39 5.90
N ASP A 219 0.66 -20.66 5.54
CA ASP A 219 -0.36 -21.37 4.78
C ASP A 219 -1.58 -21.65 5.69
N ILE A 220 -2.76 -21.19 5.27
CA ILE A 220 -4.01 -21.40 6.02
C ILE A 220 -4.75 -22.56 5.35
N GLU A 221 -4.43 -23.79 5.76
CA GLU A 221 -5.24 -24.95 5.40
C GLU A 221 -6.46 -25.04 6.33
N ALA A 222 -7.63 -24.68 5.82
CA ALA A 222 -8.90 -24.97 6.47
C ALA A 222 -9.32 -26.41 6.15
N TYR A 223 -8.99 -27.33 7.05
CA TYR A 223 -9.53 -28.69 7.02
C TYR A 223 -11.01 -28.63 7.40
N TRP A 224 -11.89 -28.94 6.44
CA TRP A 224 -13.31 -29.20 6.68
C TRP A 224 -13.53 -30.64 7.13
#